data_AF-A0A1E5PQ63-F1
#
_entry.id   AF-A0A1E5PQ63-F1
#
_cell.length_a   1.000
_cell.length_b   1.000
_cell.length_c   1.000
_cell.angle_alpha   90.00
_cell.angle_beta   90.00
_cell.angle_gamma   90.00
#
_symmetry.space_group_name_H-M   'P 1'
#
loop_
_entity.id
_entity.type
_entity.pdbx_description
1 polymer ?
#
loop_
_entity_poly.entity_id
_entity_poly.type
_entity_poly.pdbx_seq_one_letter_code
_entity_poly.pdbx_strand_id
1 'polypeptide(L)'
;MTSEQPGTSPGTRRRPSWAVGSIAAAVLLAGGGTAYWASTAHGDGAAPRAERAAASAPRDAGDPSGPGIAPGEPDPSGGGVVYRADVRLPEAPATAPSFSASGEVSSDAVARLAAALGVPGTPRLNGDVWLAGEAADGAGPRLTVTRTAPGTWNFNRFQAGAGTGNGTGDDCVRGKDTCGPATLPRDAGNAGNPGSGKPVSEEAAKTAARPVLAAAGQDSPEPDARLTQGSVRVVTADPVVGGLPTQGWSTKVSVGADGSVVAGSGELAVLVRAAEQPVVGAVEALARLNARSGGTDGAGTGPSGCATSVPLEPDSPAGATDTPPCDPEPRPMKPPRTETVKGAVLGLASGTVDGRRGLVPAWLFEVAGKDGAPGHTVAEPAGAAGGGGATPAPAPKDGRTVPGFSYAEADRKLTVNFWGSPCSSYAASARESADSVLVKITDTPLQPGQACIMLAQEMSVTVTLEKPLGGRKVVDTSTGKPLPRQ
;
A
#
# COMPACT_ATOMS: atom_id res chain seq x y z
N MET A 1 -68.20 19.84 -8.84
CA MET A 1 -68.88 20.98 -9.49
C MET A 1 -68.21 22.25 -8.99
N THR A 2 -67.91 23.17 -9.91
CA THR A 2 -67.73 24.62 -9.70
C THR A 2 -68.97 25.21 -9.00
N SER A 3 -68.99 26.37 -8.33
CA SER A 3 -68.01 27.47 -8.17
C SER A 3 -68.00 27.93 -6.68
N GLU A 4 -67.75 29.17 -6.20
CA GLU A 4 -67.42 30.49 -6.78
C GLU A 4 -66.71 31.41 -5.74
N GLN A 5 -66.36 32.63 -6.13
CA GLN A 5 -65.85 33.72 -5.26
C GLN A 5 -66.40 35.06 -5.76
N PRO A 6 -66.77 36.01 -4.88
CA PRO A 6 -66.12 37.33 -4.88
C PRO A 6 -65.96 37.92 -3.45
N GLY A 7 -65.08 38.87 -3.14
CA GLY A 7 -64.12 39.62 -3.95
C GLY A 7 -64.28 41.14 -3.81
N THR A 8 -63.37 41.83 -3.10
CA THR A 8 -63.06 43.27 -3.25
C THR A 8 -61.80 43.68 -2.47
N SER A 9 -60.86 44.37 -3.12
CA SER A 9 -59.81 45.19 -2.50
C SER A 9 -60.13 46.68 -2.73
N PRO A 10 -59.60 47.64 -1.95
CA PRO A 10 -58.39 48.35 -2.42
C PRO A 10 -57.45 48.99 -1.36
N GLY A 11 -56.18 49.20 -1.74
CA GLY A 11 -55.60 50.57 -1.66
C GLY A 11 -54.44 50.91 -0.70
N THR A 12 -53.23 51.07 -1.28
CA THR A 12 -52.09 51.91 -0.80
C THR A 12 -51.25 51.38 0.39
N ARG A 13 -49.95 51.70 0.56
CA ARG A 13 -49.05 52.69 -0.08
C ARG A 13 -47.59 52.15 -0.22
N ARG A 14 -46.68 52.91 -0.87
CA ARG A 14 -45.37 52.46 -1.41
C ARG A 14 -44.13 52.71 -0.51
N ARG A 15 -43.17 51.76 -0.53
CA ARG A 15 -41.66 51.91 -0.61
C ARG A 15 -40.90 52.61 0.56
N PRO A 16 -39.54 52.49 0.65
CA PRO A 16 -38.64 51.35 0.37
C PRO A 16 -37.49 51.20 1.44
N SER A 17 -36.44 50.42 1.11
CA SER A 17 -35.05 50.48 1.67
C SER A 17 -34.82 49.87 3.08
N TRP A 18 -33.65 49.31 3.45
CA TRP A 18 -32.33 49.18 2.79
C TRP A 18 -31.84 47.72 2.80
N ALA A 19 -30.97 47.36 1.86
CA ALA A 19 -30.16 46.15 1.96
C ALA A 19 -28.93 46.41 2.84
N VAL A 20 -28.64 45.50 3.78
CA VAL A 20 -27.35 45.41 4.47
C VAL A 20 -26.75 44.05 4.12
N GLY A 21 -25.69 44.05 3.32
CA GLY A 21 -24.96 42.84 2.97
C GLY A 21 -23.99 42.46 4.07
N SER A 22 -24.25 41.35 4.76
CA SER A 22 -23.29 40.72 5.66
C SER A 22 -22.53 39.63 4.90
N ILE A 23 -21.31 39.94 4.45
CA ILE A 23 -20.38 38.96 3.88
C ILE A 23 -19.79 38.14 5.03
N ALA A 24 -20.42 37.01 5.33
CA ALA A 24 -19.85 35.99 6.21
C ALA A 24 -18.88 35.11 5.40
N ALA A 25 -17.64 35.57 5.25
CA ALA A 25 -16.56 34.78 4.65
C ALA A 25 -16.09 33.67 5.61
N ALA A 26 -16.85 32.58 5.69
CA ALA A 26 -16.45 31.38 6.41
C ALA A 26 -15.37 30.62 5.60
N VAL A 27 -14.10 30.88 5.90
CA VAL A 27 -12.98 30.11 5.35
C VAL A 27 -12.96 28.73 6.01
N LEU A 28 -13.62 27.76 5.39
CA LEU A 28 -13.39 26.35 5.68
C LEU A 28 -12.03 25.95 5.12
N LEU A 29 -11.00 26.02 5.98
CA LEU A 29 -9.72 25.38 5.72
C LEU A 29 -9.94 23.88 5.58
N ALA A 30 -9.62 23.34 4.40
CA ALA A 30 -9.44 21.92 4.20
C ALA A 30 -8.25 21.45 5.06
N GLY A 31 -8.55 20.85 6.22
CA GLY A 31 -7.59 20.25 7.13
C GLY A 31 -7.70 18.74 7.07
N GLY A 32 -6.59 18.07 6.77
CA GLY A 32 -6.53 16.65 6.40
C GLY A 32 -7.31 15.69 7.29
N GLY A 33 -8.04 14.78 6.65
CA GLY A 33 -8.53 13.57 7.28
C GLY A 33 -7.36 12.67 7.66
N THR A 34 -6.86 12.82 8.88
CA THR A 34 -5.96 11.84 9.48
C THR A 34 -6.78 10.61 9.88
N ALA A 35 -6.38 9.44 9.40
CA ALA A 35 -6.93 8.19 9.89
C ALA A 35 -6.48 8.01 11.35
N TYR A 36 -7.40 8.26 12.29
CA TYR A 36 -7.21 7.91 13.70
C TYR A 36 -7.22 6.39 13.84
N TRP A 37 -6.04 5.77 13.69
CA TRP A 37 -5.78 4.46 14.29
C TRP A 37 -5.76 4.62 15.80
N ALA A 38 -6.82 4.17 16.46
CA ALA A 38 -6.91 4.15 17.90
C ALA A 38 -5.96 3.09 18.48
N SER A 39 -4.72 3.48 18.75
CA SER A 39 -3.82 2.73 19.63
C SER A 39 -4.21 3.03 21.08
N THR A 40 -4.93 2.11 21.72
CA THR A 40 -5.26 2.20 23.14
C THR A 40 -4.03 1.93 24.00
N ALA A 41 -3.22 2.96 24.23
CA ALA A 41 -2.33 3.00 25.38
C ALA A 41 -3.20 3.15 26.65
N HIS A 42 -3.09 2.20 27.58
CA HIS A 42 -3.56 2.38 28.95
C HIS A 42 -2.34 2.51 29.86
N GLY A 43 -2.30 3.60 30.62
CA GLY A 43 -1.39 3.77 31.75
C GLY A 43 -2.12 3.43 33.05
N ASP A 44 -1.39 2.87 34.01
CA ASP A 44 -1.94 2.31 35.24
C ASP A 44 -2.43 3.36 36.26
N GLY A 45 -3.32 2.93 37.16
CA GLY A 45 -3.27 3.42 38.54
C GLY A 45 -4.54 3.97 39.21
N ALA A 46 -5.65 3.23 39.25
CA ALA A 46 -6.53 3.12 40.44
C ALA A 46 -7.75 2.20 40.20
N ALA A 47 -7.91 1.16 41.02
CA ALA A 47 -9.10 0.32 41.11
C ALA A 47 -9.89 0.64 42.42
N PRO A 48 -11.07 0.05 42.74
CA PRO A 48 -11.82 -0.98 42.00
C PRO A 48 -13.37 -0.80 41.97
N ARG A 49 -14.02 -1.36 40.93
CA ARG A 49 -15.18 -2.24 41.14
C ARG A 49 -15.37 -3.19 39.96
N ALA A 50 -15.84 -4.40 40.25
CA ALA A 50 -15.81 -5.52 39.31
C ALA A 50 -17.09 -5.65 38.47
N GLU A 51 -16.92 -5.77 37.16
CA GLU A 51 -17.85 -6.48 36.29
C GLU A 51 -17.09 -7.61 35.57
N ARG A 52 -17.60 -8.84 35.69
CA ARG A 52 -17.04 -10.00 34.98
C ARG A 52 -17.53 -9.97 33.53
N ALA A 53 -16.77 -9.32 32.65
CA ALA A 53 -16.90 -9.60 31.23
C ALA A 53 -16.62 -11.09 30.98
N ALA A 54 -17.53 -11.77 30.30
CA ALA A 54 -17.38 -13.18 29.99
C ALA A 54 -16.19 -13.36 29.04
N ALA A 55 -15.12 -13.99 29.51
CA ALA A 55 -14.00 -14.35 28.66
C ALA A 55 -14.49 -15.34 27.59
N SER A 56 -14.53 -14.88 26.34
CA SER A 56 -14.59 -15.79 25.20
C SER A 56 -13.39 -16.71 25.28
N ALA A 57 -13.63 -18.02 25.40
CA ALA A 57 -12.55 -18.99 25.28
C ALA A 57 -11.79 -18.75 23.97
N PRO A 58 -10.45 -18.85 23.96
CA PRO A 58 -9.70 -18.76 22.72
C PRO A 58 -10.25 -19.84 21.78
N ARG A 59 -10.76 -19.41 20.61
CA ARG A 59 -10.96 -20.34 19.51
C ARG A 59 -9.58 -20.80 19.09
N ASP A 60 -9.38 -22.11 18.93
CA ASP A 60 -8.24 -22.61 18.16
C ASP A 60 -8.31 -21.95 16.78
N ALA A 61 -7.40 -21.01 16.55
CA ALA A 61 -7.05 -20.61 15.20
C ALA A 61 -6.29 -21.82 14.62
N GLY A 62 -7.03 -22.70 13.95
CA GLY A 62 -6.43 -23.83 13.23
C GLY A 62 -5.29 -23.34 12.36
N ASP A 63 -4.20 -24.10 12.34
CA ASP A 63 -2.86 -23.63 11.96
C ASP A 63 -2.88 -22.59 10.82
N PRO A 64 -2.32 -21.38 11.02
CA PRO A 64 -2.20 -20.41 9.95
C PRO A 64 -1.32 -21.00 8.86
N SER A 65 -1.96 -21.42 7.76
CA SER A 65 -1.32 -22.08 6.61
C SER A 65 -0.59 -21.08 5.72
N GLY A 66 0.41 -20.43 6.31
CA GLY A 66 1.31 -19.49 5.67
C GLY A 66 2.20 -18.81 6.71
N PRO A 67 3.54 -18.91 6.61
CA PRO A 67 4.43 -18.25 7.56
C PRO A 67 4.39 -16.73 7.36
N GLY A 68 3.76 -16.03 8.30
CA GLY A 68 3.99 -14.60 8.47
C GLY A 68 5.35 -14.40 9.12
N ILE A 69 6.30 -13.77 8.44
CA ILE A 69 7.63 -13.48 8.99
C ILE A 69 7.51 -12.27 9.91
N ALA A 70 7.69 -12.46 11.22
CA ALA A 70 7.78 -11.36 12.17
C ALA A 70 9.09 -10.57 11.96
N PRO A 71 9.12 -9.25 12.21
CA PRO A 71 10.36 -8.47 12.12
C PRO A 71 11.48 -9.06 13.01
N GLY A 72 12.54 -9.56 12.38
CA GLY A 72 13.69 -10.18 13.07
C GLY A 72 13.72 -11.71 13.04
N GLU A 73 12.64 -12.40 12.61
CA GLU A 73 12.66 -13.85 12.44
C GLU A 73 13.37 -14.26 11.12
N PRO A 74 14.25 -15.27 11.12
CA PRO A 74 14.86 -15.79 9.89
C PRO A 74 13.81 -16.33 8.92
N ASP A 75 13.92 -15.99 7.63
CA ASP A 75 12.97 -16.41 6.59
C ASP A 75 12.86 -17.95 6.53
N PRO A 76 11.69 -18.55 6.84
CA PRO A 76 11.49 -19.99 6.86
C PRO A 76 11.48 -20.61 5.45
N SER A 77 11.41 -19.81 4.38
CA SER A 77 11.59 -20.29 2.99
C SER A 77 13.07 -20.52 2.63
N GLY A 78 13.99 -19.96 3.43
CA GLY A 78 15.44 -20.10 3.34
C GLY A 78 16.17 -18.78 3.06
N GLY A 79 17.50 -18.86 2.91
CA GLY A 79 18.31 -17.74 2.45
C GLY A 79 17.85 -17.23 1.08
N GLY A 80 18.11 -15.94 0.82
CA GLY A 80 17.59 -15.21 -0.33
C GLY A 80 17.83 -15.88 -1.68
N VAL A 81 16.95 -15.59 -2.64
CA VAL A 81 17.01 -16.17 -4.00
C VAL A 81 18.12 -15.53 -4.81
N VAL A 82 18.94 -16.35 -5.48
CA VAL A 82 19.96 -15.89 -6.44
C VAL A 82 19.54 -16.30 -7.85
N TYR A 83 19.33 -15.33 -8.72
CA TYR A 83 18.95 -15.55 -10.10
C TYR A 83 20.18 -15.66 -11.00
N ARG A 84 20.28 -16.73 -11.79
CA ARG A 84 21.36 -16.99 -12.75
C ARG A 84 20.78 -17.11 -14.16
N ALA A 85 21.19 -16.23 -15.06
CA ALA A 85 20.90 -16.39 -16.48
C ALA A 85 21.69 -17.57 -17.08
N ASP A 86 21.01 -18.42 -17.85
CA ASP A 86 21.65 -19.44 -18.71
C ASP A 86 21.63 -19.07 -20.20
N VAL A 87 20.96 -17.97 -20.54
CA VAL A 87 20.94 -17.33 -21.86
C VAL A 87 21.77 -16.03 -21.88
N ARG A 88 22.17 -15.58 -23.08
CA ARG A 88 22.70 -14.22 -23.26
C ARG A 88 21.57 -13.21 -23.02
N LEU A 89 21.70 -12.41 -21.98
CA LEU A 89 20.78 -11.31 -21.70
C LEU A 89 20.92 -10.19 -22.75
N PRO A 90 19.81 -9.53 -23.13
CA PRO A 90 19.80 -8.47 -24.14
C PRO A 90 20.44 -7.17 -23.64
N GLU A 91 20.87 -6.36 -24.61
CA GLU A 91 21.34 -4.99 -24.38
C GLU A 91 20.14 -4.02 -24.31
N ALA A 92 20.30 -2.90 -23.61
CA ALA A 92 19.25 -1.90 -23.46
C ALA A 92 19.29 -0.84 -24.58
N PRO A 93 18.14 -0.25 -24.96
CA PRO A 93 18.12 1.07 -25.58
C PRO A 93 18.64 2.13 -24.58
N ALA A 94 18.98 3.33 -25.05
CA ALA A 94 19.46 4.39 -24.16
C ALA A 94 18.37 4.91 -23.19
N THR A 95 17.11 4.94 -23.63
CA THR A 95 15.95 5.33 -22.83
C THR A 95 14.76 4.40 -23.09
N ALA A 96 13.79 4.44 -22.17
CA ALA A 96 12.50 3.80 -22.35
C ALA A 96 11.36 4.65 -21.75
N PRO A 97 10.13 4.54 -22.27
CA PRO A 97 8.99 5.31 -21.82
C PRO A 97 8.49 4.85 -20.44
N SER A 98 8.08 5.82 -19.62
CA SER A 98 7.23 5.63 -18.46
C SER A 98 5.80 6.08 -18.75
N PHE A 99 4.83 5.57 -17.99
CA PHE A 99 3.42 5.88 -18.15
C PHE A 99 2.81 6.23 -16.79
N SER A 100 1.93 7.25 -16.75
CA SER A 100 1.18 7.60 -15.54
C SER A 100 -0.31 7.46 -15.80
N ALA A 101 -1.07 7.03 -14.79
CA ALA A 101 -2.51 7.17 -14.82
C ALA A 101 -2.88 8.58 -14.34
N SER A 102 -3.72 9.31 -15.07
CA SER A 102 -4.06 10.71 -14.76
C SER A 102 -5.52 11.03 -15.08
N GLY A 103 -6.04 12.10 -14.46
CA GLY A 103 -7.42 12.53 -14.65
C GLY A 103 -8.42 11.70 -13.83
N GLU A 104 -9.65 11.60 -14.34
CA GLU A 104 -10.76 10.95 -13.66
C GLU A 104 -11.40 9.86 -14.53
N VAL A 105 -11.88 8.81 -13.87
CA VAL A 105 -12.72 7.77 -14.48
C VAL A 105 -14.12 8.32 -14.71
N SER A 106 -14.61 8.27 -15.95
CA SER A 106 -15.96 8.70 -16.30
C SER A 106 -17.04 7.67 -15.93
N SER A 107 -18.27 8.16 -15.71
CA SER A 107 -19.44 7.28 -15.50
C SER A 107 -19.60 6.23 -16.61
N ASP A 108 -19.33 6.61 -17.87
CA ASP A 108 -19.43 5.70 -19.01
C ASP A 108 -18.41 4.56 -18.97
N ALA A 109 -17.19 4.81 -18.44
CA ALA A 109 -16.20 3.75 -18.25
C ALA A 109 -16.67 2.76 -17.18
N VAL A 110 -17.21 3.26 -16.07
CA VAL A 110 -17.79 2.41 -15.01
C VAL A 110 -19.01 1.66 -15.51
N ALA A 111 -19.86 2.29 -16.34
CA ALA A 111 -21.06 1.66 -16.92
C ALA A 111 -20.71 0.50 -17.86
N ARG A 112 -19.65 0.63 -18.68
CA ARG A 112 -19.14 -0.47 -19.52
C ARG A 112 -18.63 -1.64 -18.67
N LEU A 113 -17.85 -1.35 -17.62
CA LEU A 113 -17.35 -2.39 -16.71
C LEU A 113 -18.49 -3.08 -15.94
N ALA A 114 -19.45 -2.31 -15.43
CA ALA A 114 -20.65 -2.83 -14.76
C ALA A 114 -21.45 -3.76 -15.68
N ALA A 115 -21.70 -3.35 -16.92
CA ALA A 115 -22.39 -4.17 -17.91
C ALA A 115 -21.65 -5.50 -18.18
N ALA A 116 -20.33 -5.47 -18.31
CA ALA A 116 -19.51 -6.68 -18.53
C ALA A 116 -19.52 -7.65 -17.34
N LEU A 117 -19.70 -7.14 -16.12
CA LEU A 117 -19.82 -7.94 -14.89
C LEU A 117 -21.24 -8.47 -14.64
N GLY A 118 -22.21 -8.07 -15.48
CA GLY A 118 -23.64 -8.37 -15.30
C GLY A 118 -24.28 -7.58 -14.16
N VAL A 119 -23.81 -6.34 -13.92
CA VAL A 119 -24.30 -5.43 -12.90
C VAL A 119 -25.26 -4.42 -13.54
N PRO A 120 -26.58 -4.46 -13.24
CA PRO A 120 -27.55 -3.56 -13.83
C PRO A 120 -27.55 -2.17 -13.18
N GLY A 121 -28.05 -1.18 -13.93
CA GLY A 121 -28.29 0.19 -13.44
C GLY A 121 -27.18 1.19 -13.81
N THR A 122 -27.46 2.47 -13.58
CA THR A 122 -26.52 3.57 -13.85
C THR A 122 -25.54 3.75 -12.68
N PRO A 123 -24.23 3.87 -12.92
CA PRO A 123 -23.27 4.20 -11.87
C PRO A 123 -23.62 5.50 -11.15
N ARG A 124 -23.51 5.50 -9.82
CA ARG A 124 -23.75 6.67 -8.97
C ARG A 124 -22.44 7.09 -8.31
N LEU A 125 -22.11 8.37 -8.36
CA LEU A 125 -20.96 8.91 -7.64
C LEU A 125 -21.33 9.17 -6.17
N ASN A 126 -20.55 8.62 -5.24
CA ASN A 126 -20.67 8.85 -3.80
C ASN A 126 -19.28 9.24 -3.26
N GLY A 127 -19.11 10.53 -2.92
CA GLY A 127 -17.78 11.10 -2.68
C GLY A 127 -16.88 10.93 -3.90
N ASP A 128 -15.70 10.34 -3.70
CA ASP A 128 -14.74 10.01 -4.76
C ASP A 128 -14.84 8.55 -5.26
N VAL A 129 -15.97 7.87 -5.04
CA VAL A 129 -16.19 6.48 -5.47
C VAL A 129 -17.46 6.34 -6.31
N TRP A 130 -17.33 5.79 -7.51
CA TRP A 130 -18.45 5.32 -8.32
C TRP A 130 -18.96 3.98 -7.78
N LEU A 131 -20.29 3.86 -7.67
CA LEU A 131 -20.99 2.67 -7.18
C LEU A 131 -21.97 2.17 -8.25
N ALA A 132 -21.99 0.86 -8.50
CA ALA A 132 -23.03 0.19 -9.29
C ALA A 132 -23.45 -1.14 -8.65
N GLY A 133 -24.72 -1.53 -8.85
CA GLY A 133 -25.25 -2.86 -8.49
C GLY A 133 -25.89 -3.03 -7.12
N GLU A 134 -26.00 -1.97 -6.34
CA GLU A 134 -26.65 -1.97 -5.03
C GLU A 134 -28.19 -2.13 -5.17
N ALA A 135 -28.74 -3.23 -4.68
CA ALA A 135 -30.17 -3.35 -4.39
C ALA A 135 -30.53 -2.55 -3.12
N ALA A 136 -31.79 -2.18 -2.96
CA ALA A 136 -32.23 -1.28 -1.88
C ALA A 136 -32.08 -1.85 -0.45
N ASP A 137 -31.84 -3.16 -0.34
CA ASP A 137 -31.58 -3.91 0.90
C ASP A 137 -30.07 -4.11 1.19
N GLY A 138 -29.19 -3.59 0.32
CA GLY A 138 -27.74 -3.76 0.41
C GLY A 138 -27.22 -5.12 -0.08
N ALA A 139 -28.09 -6.00 -0.58
CA ALA A 139 -27.71 -7.30 -1.11
C ALA A 139 -27.25 -7.23 -2.57
N GLY A 140 -26.54 -8.27 -3.02
CA GLY A 140 -26.24 -8.51 -4.43
C GLY A 140 -24.88 -8.01 -4.95
N PRO A 141 -24.72 -7.99 -6.30
CA PRO A 141 -23.43 -7.81 -6.95
C PRO A 141 -23.00 -6.34 -6.99
N ARG A 142 -21.90 -5.99 -6.31
CA ARG A 142 -21.44 -4.61 -6.16
C ARG A 142 -20.13 -4.36 -6.92
N LEU A 143 -20.10 -3.30 -7.73
CA LEU A 143 -18.89 -2.70 -8.29
C LEU A 143 -18.61 -1.36 -7.60
N THR A 144 -17.37 -1.16 -7.17
CA THR A 144 -16.84 0.12 -6.66
C THR A 144 -15.65 0.55 -7.51
N VAL A 145 -15.57 1.81 -7.93
CA VAL A 145 -14.43 2.35 -8.69
C VAL A 145 -14.03 3.72 -8.15
N THR A 146 -12.76 3.91 -7.78
CA THR A 146 -12.25 5.23 -7.40
C THR A 146 -12.36 6.20 -8.59
N ARG A 147 -12.89 7.40 -8.36
CA ARG A 147 -13.08 8.42 -9.41
C ARG A 147 -11.74 8.95 -9.93
N THR A 148 -10.75 9.16 -9.07
CA THR A 148 -9.43 9.64 -9.46
C THR A 148 -8.53 8.51 -9.97
N ALA A 149 -7.67 8.81 -10.94
CA ALA A 149 -6.66 7.88 -11.41
C ALA A 149 -5.76 7.36 -10.25
N PRO A 150 -5.39 6.06 -10.21
CA PRO A 150 -5.48 5.07 -11.30
C PRO A 150 -6.87 4.43 -11.53
N GLY A 151 -7.88 4.82 -10.76
CA GLY A 151 -9.25 4.34 -10.97
C GLY A 151 -9.45 2.91 -10.48
N THR A 152 -8.91 2.61 -9.30
CA THR A 152 -8.92 1.27 -8.73
C THR A 152 -10.33 0.78 -8.55
N TRP A 153 -10.61 -0.40 -9.07
CA TRP A 153 -11.93 -1.02 -9.02
C TRP A 153 -11.91 -2.36 -8.33
N ASN A 154 -13.03 -2.66 -7.67
CA ASN A 154 -13.28 -3.93 -7.03
C ASN A 154 -14.74 -4.33 -7.27
N PHE A 155 -14.94 -5.58 -7.64
CA PHE A 155 -16.23 -6.22 -7.86
C PHE A 155 -16.35 -7.45 -6.99
N ASN A 156 -17.48 -7.58 -6.28
CA ASN A 156 -17.88 -8.81 -5.59
C ASN A 156 -19.34 -9.11 -5.92
N ARG A 157 -19.62 -10.32 -6.46
CA ARG A 157 -20.98 -10.77 -6.79
C ARG A 157 -21.83 -11.06 -5.54
N PHE A 158 -21.18 -11.42 -4.44
CA PHE A 158 -21.79 -11.68 -3.14
C PHE A 158 -21.14 -10.76 -2.09
N GLN A 159 -21.95 -9.99 -1.36
CA GLN A 159 -21.51 -9.28 -0.16
C GLN A 159 -21.67 -10.21 1.06
N ALA A 160 -20.81 -10.07 2.07
CA ALA A 160 -21.05 -10.64 3.38
C ALA A 160 -22.11 -9.80 4.12
N GLY A 161 -23.36 -9.94 3.70
CA GLY A 161 -24.50 -9.17 4.19
C GLY A 161 -25.76 -9.53 3.41
N ALA A 162 -26.79 -9.96 4.14
CA ALA A 162 -28.12 -10.35 3.64
C ALA A 162 -28.19 -11.54 2.66
N GLY A 163 -28.41 -12.74 3.22
CA GLY A 163 -29.21 -13.79 2.55
C GLY A 163 -28.46 -15.00 1.98
N THR A 164 -28.92 -16.19 2.37
CA THR A 164 -28.66 -17.50 1.74
C THR A 164 -27.18 -17.94 1.61
N GLY A 165 -26.56 -18.31 2.74
CA GLY A 165 -25.26 -18.99 2.73
C GLY A 165 -24.57 -19.15 4.09
N ASN A 166 -25.19 -19.86 5.05
CA ASN A 166 -24.60 -20.30 6.33
C ASN A 166 -23.78 -19.24 7.11
N GLY A 167 -24.24 -17.99 7.05
CA GLY A 167 -23.71 -16.85 7.80
C GLY A 167 -24.84 -15.89 8.17
N THR A 168 -25.90 -16.40 8.80
CA THR A 168 -26.80 -15.56 9.59
C THR A 168 -25.95 -14.84 10.65
N GLY A 169 -26.16 -13.55 10.91
CA GLY A 169 -27.44 -13.03 11.33
C GLY A 169 -27.61 -13.43 12.79
N ASP A 170 -27.81 -12.46 13.68
CA ASP A 170 -27.89 -12.70 15.12
C ASP A 170 -29.13 -13.58 15.43
N ASP A 171 -28.96 -14.91 15.45
CA ASP A 171 -30.01 -15.93 15.65
C ASP A 171 -30.51 -15.96 17.11
N CYS A 172 -30.37 -14.85 17.82
CA CYS A 172 -30.72 -14.66 19.21
C CYS A 172 -32.20 -14.24 19.29
N VAL A 173 -32.98 -15.03 20.03
CA VAL A 173 -34.41 -14.80 20.19
C VAL A 173 -34.63 -13.45 20.88
N ARG A 174 -35.21 -12.48 20.17
CA ARG A 174 -35.48 -11.13 20.68
C ARG A 174 -36.21 -11.19 22.03
N GLY A 175 -35.57 -10.67 23.09
CA GLY A 175 -36.07 -10.76 24.47
C GLY A 175 -35.48 -11.90 25.30
N LYS A 176 -34.36 -12.50 24.88
CA LYS A 176 -33.53 -13.42 25.67
C LYS A 176 -32.10 -12.87 25.75
N ASP A 177 -31.53 -12.85 26.95
CA ASP A 177 -30.14 -12.40 27.19
C ASP A 177 -29.10 -13.44 26.79
N THR A 178 -29.54 -14.63 26.36
CA THR A 178 -28.69 -15.69 25.85
C THR A 178 -29.18 -16.18 24.48
N CYS A 179 -28.33 -16.00 23.49
CA CYS A 179 -28.32 -16.87 22.32
C CYS A 179 -28.08 -18.30 22.81
N GLY A 180 -28.78 -19.29 22.25
CA GLY A 180 -28.66 -20.69 22.69
C GLY A 180 -27.21 -21.20 22.62
N PRO A 181 -26.85 -22.28 23.34
CA PRO A 181 -25.49 -22.82 23.30
C PRO A 181 -25.10 -23.06 21.84
N ALA A 182 -24.05 -22.37 21.39
CA ALA A 182 -23.66 -22.35 20.00
C ALA A 182 -23.36 -23.77 19.53
N THR A 183 -24.32 -24.37 18.81
CA THR A 183 -24.08 -25.59 18.07
C THR A 183 -23.22 -25.22 16.88
N LEU A 184 -21.90 -25.16 17.12
CA LEU A 184 -20.92 -25.34 16.07
C LEU A 184 -21.37 -26.54 15.24
N PRO A 185 -21.43 -26.44 13.90
CA PRO A 185 -21.75 -27.59 13.06
C PRO A 185 -20.79 -28.72 13.43
N ARG A 186 -21.32 -29.78 14.08
CA ARG A 186 -20.55 -31.02 14.27
C ARG A 186 -20.11 -31.50 12.90
N ASP A 187 -18.90 -32.04 12.84
CA ASP A 187 -18.29 -32.56 11.61
C ASP A 187 -19.28 -33.45 10.86
N ALA A 188 -19.84 -32.90 9.78
CA ALA A 188 -20.75 -33.60 8.90
C ALA A 188 -19.92 -34.53 8.01
N GLY A 189 -19.47 -35.65 8.59
CA GLY A 189 -18.76 -36.70 7.87
C GLY A 189 -19.55 -37.12 6.63
N ASN A 190 -18.95 -36.93 5.45
CA ASN A 190 -19.45 -37.38 4.15
C ASN A 190 -20.96 -37.16 3.88
N ALA A 191 -21.45 -35.94 4.14
CA ALA A 191 -22.63 -35.41 3.46
C ALA A 191 -22.18 -34.37 2.43
N GLY A 192 -22.53 -34.56 1.16
CA GLY A 192 -21.97 -33.79 0.04
C GLY A 192 -22.14 -32.28 0.20
N ASN A 193 -21.00 -31.56 0.30
CA ASN A 193 -20.97 -30.11 0.38
C ASN A 193 -21.47 -29.49 -0.95
N PRO A 194 -22.53 -28.67 -0.97
CA PRO A 194 -23.01 -28.01 -2.19
C PRO A 194 -21.99 -27.06 -2.85
N GLY A 195 -20.89 -26.72 -2.16
CA GLY A 195 -19.78 -25.92 -2.68
C GLY A 195 -18.64 -26.70 -3.36
N SER A 196 -18.67 -28.05 -3.40
CA SER A 196 -17.55 -28.86 -3.92
C SER A 196 -17.50 -28.97 -5.46
N GLY A 197 -17.78 -27.88 -6.17
CA GLY A 197 -17.59 -27.80 -7.61
C GLY A 197 -16.10 -27.83 -7.95
N LYS A 198 -15.70 -28.64 -8.93
CA LYS A 198 -14.36 -28.49 -9.53
C LYS A 198 -14.29 -27.12 -10.20
N PRO A 199 -13.17 -26.37 -10.11
CA PRO A 199 -12.98 -25.19 -10.94
C PRO A 199 -13.21 -25.51 -12.41
N VAL A 200 -13.79 -24.55 -13.15
CA VAL A 200 -13.89 -24.62 -14.60
C VAL A 200 -12.51 -24.81 -15.26
N SER A 201 -12.48 -25.20 -16.54
CA SER A 201 -11.21 -25.24 -17.29
C SER A 201 -10.62 -23.84 -17.46
N GLU A 202 -9.33 -23.76 -17.77
CA GLU A 202 -8.66 -22.48 -18.06
C GLU A 202 -9.35 -21.75 -19.22
N GLU A 203 -9.61 -22.44 -20.34
CA GLU A 203 -10.28 -21.86 -21.51
C GLU A 203 -11.71 -21.38 -21.22
N ALA A 204 -12.44 -22.08 -20.34
CA ALA A 204 -13.76 -21.62 -19.90
C ALA A 204 -13.66 -20.35 -19.05
N ALA A 205 -12.70 -20.26 -18.13
CA ALA A 205 -12.47 -19.06 -17.33
C ALA A 205 -11.97 -17.87 -18.18
N LYS A 206 -11.01 -18.10 -19.09
CA LYS A 206 -10.55 -17.08 -20.06
C LYS A 206 -11.73 -16.55 -20.89
N THR A 207 -12.61 -17.43 -21.36
CA THR A 207 -13.83 -17.06 -22.10
C THR A 207 -14.80 -16.23 -21.25
N ALA A 208 -15.04 -16.61 -20.00
CA ALA A 208 -15.92 -15.89 -19.07
C ALA A 208 -15.35 -14.52 -18.64
N ALA A 209 -14.03 -14.41 -18.51
CA ALA A 209 -13.35 -13.16 -18.13
C ALA A 209 -13.21 -12.16 -19.29
N ARG A 210 -13.16 -12.64 -20.55
CA ARG A 210 -12.91 -11.80 -21.74
C ARG A 210 -13.74 -10.50 -21.81
N PRO A 211 -15.06 -10.49 -21.55
CA PRO A 211 -15.84 -9.24 -21.58
C PRO A 211 -15.40 -8.23 -20.52
N VAL A 212 -15.03 -8.71 -19.33
CA VAL A 212 -14.56 -7.88 -18.21
C VAL A 212 -13.20 -7.29 -18.52
N LEU A 213 -12.28 -8.10 -19.08
CA LEU A 213 -10.97 -7.64 -19.52
C LEU A 213 -11.09 -6.55 -20.60
N ALA A 214 -11.86 -6.78 -21.66
CA ALA A 214 -12.12 -5.79 -22.70
C ALA A 214 -12.74 -4.49 -22.13
N ALA A 215 -13.70 -4.59 -21.20
CA ALA A 215 -14.31 -3.43 -20.55
C ALA A 215 -13.35 -2.65 -19.63
N ALA A 216 -12.36 -3.33 -19.04
CA ALA A 216 -11.26 -2.73 -18.30
C ALA A 216 -10.15 -2.15 -19.19
N GLY A 217 -10.27 -2.21 -20.53
CA GLY A 217 -9.24 -1.79 -21.48
C GLY A 217 -8.05 -2.76 -21.58
N GLN A 218 -8.27 -4.02 -21.24
CA GLN A 218 -7.25 -5.07 -21.12
C GLN A 218 -7.39 -6.09 -22.27
N ASP A 219 -7.00 -5.68 -23.48
CA ASP A 219 -6.82 -6.62 -24.60
C ASP A 219 -5.43 -7.29 -24.53
N SER A 220 -5.16 -7.98 -23.41
CA SER A 220 -3.92 -8.75 -23.22
C SER A 220 -3.88 -9.95 -24.19
N PRO A 221 -2.72 -10.22 -24.83
CA PRO A 221 -2.63 -11.24 -25.88
C PRO A 221 -2.90 -12.66 -25.38
N GLU A 222 -2.52 -12.98 -24.13
CA GLU A 222 -2.93 -14.21 -23.46
C GLU A 222 -3.01 -14.00 -21.93
N PRO A 223 -4.21 -14.11 -21.30
CA PRO A 223 -4.35 -14.04 -19.86
C PRO A 223 -4.04 -15.38 -19.18
N ASP A 224 -3.37 -15.35 -18.04
CA ASP A 224 -3.05 -16.53 -17.22
C ASP A 224 -4.27 -16.97 -16.41
N ALA A 225 -4.64 -18.25 -16.49
CA ALA A 225 -5.76 -18.82 -15.73
C ALA A 225 -5.34 -20.03 -14.87
N ARG A 226 -4.04 -20.27 -14.67
CA ARG A 226 -3.52 -21.47 -13.97
C ARG A 226 -3.89 -21.51 -12.49
N LEU A 227 -4.06 -20.35 -11.85
CA LEU A 227 -4.36 -20.23 -10.42
C LEU A 227 -5.80 -20.66 -10.08
N THR A 228 -5.94 -21.56 -9.11
CA THR A 228 -7.22 -21.96 -8.51
C THR A 228 -7.22 -21.71 -7.00
N GLN A 229 -8.40 -21.42 -6.45
CA GLN A 229 -8.67 -21.24 -5.03
C GLN A 229 -9.96 -21.97 -4.68
N GLY A 230 -9.86 -23.18 -4.15
CA GLY A 230 -11.01 -24.06 -3.93
C GLY A 230 -11.73 -24.39 -5.25
N SER A 231 -12.98 -23.96 -5.38
CA SER A 231 -13.83 -24.12 -6.57
C SER A 231 -13.74 -22.94 -7.56
N VAL A 232 -12.96 -21.90 -7.25
CA VAL A 232 -12.79 -20.69 -8.07
C VAL A 232 -11.50 -20.79 -8.89
N ARG A 233 -11.55 -20.36 -10.16
CA ARG A 233 -10.37 -20.12 -11.00
C ARG A 233 -10.12 -18.62 -11.13
N VAL A 234 -8.87 -18.19 -11.01
CA VAL A 234 -8.48 -16.78 -11.12
C VAL A 234 -7.79 -16.56 -12.47
N VAL A 235 -8.38 -15.69 -13.28
CA VAL A 235 -7.79 -15.19 -14.53
C VAL A 235 -7.05 -13.89 -14.22
N THR A 236 -5.77 -13.81 -14.57
CA THR A 236 -4.91 -12.63 -14.41
C THR A 236 -4.45 -12.16 -15.77
N ALA A 237 -4.60 -10.87 -16.05
CA ALA A 237 -4.20 -10.25 -17.30
C ALA A 237 -3.42 -8.96 -17.02
N ASP A 238 -2.14 -8.92 -17.40
CA ASP A 238 -1.34 -7.71 -17.39
C ASP A 238 -1.39 -7.05 -18.80
N PRO A 239 -1.61 -5.74 -18.91
CA PRO A 239 -1.74 -5.06 -20.21
C PRO A 239 -0.43 -5.04 -20.99
N VAL A 240 -0.53 -4.80 -22.30
CA VAL A 240 0.60 -4.32 -23.13
C VAL A 240 0.44 -2.81 -23.29
N VAL A 241 1.41 -2.03 -22.81
CA VAL A 241 1.33 -0.56 -22.77
C VAL A 241 2.46 0.03 -23.60
N GLY A 242 2.11 0.80 -24.64
CA GLY A 242 3.09 1.34 -25.59
C GLY A 242 3.88 0.28 -26.36
N GLY A 243 3.33 -0.93 -26.51
CA GLY A 243 4.02 -2.09 -27.10
C GLY A 243 4.93 -2.86 -26.14
N LEU A 244 5.01 -2.45 -24.87
CA LEU A 244 5.82 -3.12 -23.85
C LEU A 244 4.94 -4.01 -22.94
N PRO A 245 5.37 -5.23 -22.58
CA PRO A 245 4.69 -6.04 -21.58
C PRO A 245 4.79 -5.37 -20.21
N THR A 246 3.76 -5.56 -19.37
CA THR A 246 3.71 -5.01 -18.01
C THR A 246 3.73 -6.11 -16.95
N GLN A 247 4.20 -5.77 -15.75
CA GLN A 247 4.12 -6.63 -14.56
C GLN A 247 3.61 -5.81 -13.36
N GLY A 248 2.58 -6.32 -12.67
CA GLY A 248 2.02 -5.66 -11.48
C GLY A 248 0.99 -4.57 -11.79
N TRP A 249 0.50 -4.50 -13.03
CA TRP A 249 -0.67 -3.71 -13.43
C TRP A 249 -1.82 -4.63 -13.86
N SER A 250 -1.89 -5.81 -13.26
CA SER A 250 -2.85 -6.83 -13.64
C SER A 250 -4.29 -6.45 -13.31
N THR A 251 -5.21 -6.81 -14.21
CA THR A 251 -6.60 -7.08 -13.86
C THR A 251 -6.75 -8.54 -13.46
N LYS A 252 -7.53 -8.81 -12.41
CA LYS A 252 -7.84 -10.15 -11.91
C LYS A 252 -9.34 -10.39 -11.95
N VAL A 253 -9.76 -11.54 -12.46
CA VAL A 253 -11.16 -11.95 -12.58
C VAL A 253 -11.32 -13.35 -12.00
N SER A 254 -12.12 -13.49 -10.95
CA SER A 254 -12.41 -14.76 -10.30
C SER A 254 -13.66 -15.38 -10.88
N VAL A 255 -13.57 -16.60 -11.39
CA VAL A 255 -14.65 -17.36 -12.04
C VAL A 255 -15.02 -18.57 -11.19
N GLY A 256 -16.30 -18.68 -10.83
CA GLY A 256 -16.84 -19.80 -10.05
C GLY A 256 -16.93 -21.10 -10.85
N ALA A 257 -17.22 -22.21 -10.16
CA ALA A 257 -17.39 -23.53 -10.78
C ALA A 257 -18.59 -23.61 -11.75
N ASP A 258 -19.53 -22.66 -11.68
CA ASP A 258 -20.65 -22.48 -12.61
C ASP A 258 -20.28 -21.65 -13.87
N GLY A 259 -19.05 -21.12 -13.93
CA GLY A 259 -18.59 -20.22 -15.00
C GLY A 259 -18.98 -18.75 -14.80
N SER A 260 -19.63 -18.38 -13.68
CA SER A 260 -19.96 -16.98 -13.39
C SER A 260 -18.75 -16.22 -12.83
N VAL A 261 -18.64 -14.92 -13.14
CA VAL A 261 -17.63 -14.05 -12.51
C VAL A 261 -18.07 -13.74 -11.07
N VAL A 262 -17.37 -14.26 -10.07
CA VAL A 262 -17.75 -14.09 -8.65
C VAL A 262 -17.07 -12.89 -7.98
N ALA A 263 -15.89 -12.50 -8.46
CA ALA A 263 -15.16 -11.31 -8.01
C ALA A 263 -14.22 -10.79 -9.11
N GLY A 264 -13.71 -9.58 -8.96
CA GLY A 264 -12.65 -9.05 -9.81
C GLY A 264 -12.09 -7.73 -9.31
N SER A 265 -10.86 -7.40 -9.72
CA SER A 265 -10.20 -6.14 -9.36
C SER A 265 -9.17 -5.71 -10.39
N GLY A 266 -8.86 -4.41 -10.41
CA GLY A 266 -7.89 -3.83 -11.34
C GLY A 266 -7.88 -2.30 -11.28
N GLU A 267 -7.40 -1.69 -12.36
CA GLU A 267 -7.34 -0.24 -12.54
C GLU A 267 -8.08 0.12 -13.85
N LEU A 268 -8.86 1.21 -13.85
CA LEU A 268 -9.71 1.59 -14.99
C LEU A 268 -9.27 2.87 -15.72
N ALA A 269 -8.37 3.67 -15.13
CA ALA A 269 -7.87 4.88 -15.79
C ALA A 269 -6.85 4.53 -16.89
N VAL A 270 -6.96 5.23 -18.03
CA VAL A 270 -6.04 5.06 -19.16
C VAL A 270 -4.64 5.53 -18.77
N LEU A 271 -3.64 4.69 -19.03
CA LEU A 271 -2.22 5.02 -18.87
C LEU A 271 -1.74 5.89 -20.03
N VAL A 272 -1.25 7.09 -19.72
CA VAL A 272 -0.68 8.02 -20.69
C VAL A 272 0.84 8.06 -20.58
N ARG A 273 1.54 8.12 -21.73
CA ARG A 273 3.01 8.22 -21.78
C ARG A 273 3.45 9.52 -21.11
N ALA A 274 4.32 9.41 -20.12
CA ALA A 274 4.76 10.51 -19.27
C ALA A 274 6.14 11.04 -19.69
N ALA A 275 7.21 10.32 -19.35
CA ALA A 275 8.58 10.72 -19.63
C ALA A 275 9.43 9.57 -20.18
N GLU A 276 10.45 9.89 -20.98
CA GLU A 276 11.55 8.96 -21.28
C GLU A 276 12.52 8.93 -20.11
N GLN A 277 12.85 7.72 -19.63
CA GLN A 277 13.81 7.51 -18.55
C GLN A 277 15.06 6.82 -19.11
N PRO A 278 16.29 7.23 -18.76
CA PRO A 278 17.49 6.48 -19.07
C PRO A 278 17.44 5.10 -18.40
N VAL A 279 17.80 4.04 -19.14
CA VAL A 279 17.72 2.66 -18.65
C VAL A 279 19.07 1.94 -18.68
N VAL A 280 19.21 0.93 -17.83
CA VAL A 280 20.38 0.05 -17.75
C VAL A 280 20.17 -1.27 -18.48
N GLY A 281 21.27 -1.97 -18.80
CA GLY A 281 21.24 -3.29 -19.42
C GLY A 281 20.66 -4.38 -18.51
N ALA A 282 20.11 -5.45 -19.11
CA ALA A 282 19.53 -6.57 -18.39
C ALA A 282 20.53 -7.27 -17.44
N VAL A 283 21.83 -7.27 -17.78
CA VAL A 283 22.91 -7.80 -16.93
C VAL A 283 23.05 -6.98 -15.64
N GLU A 284 23.02 -5.65 -15.74
CA GLU A 284 23.12 -4.77 -14.56
C GLU A 284 21.85 -4.86 -13.70
N ALA A 285 20.68 -4.91 -14.33
CA ALA A 285 19.41 -5.14 -13.64
C ALA A 285 19.42 -6.48 -12.88
N LEU A 286 19.85 -7.58 -13.49
CA LEU A 286 19.95 -8.88 -12.81
C LEU A 286 20.92 -8.84 -11.61
N ALA A 287 22.03 -8.11 -11.74
CA ALA A 287 22.95 -7.88 -10.63
C ALA A 287 22.31 -7.07 -9.49
N ARG A 288 21.54 -6.02 -9.79
CA ARG A 288 20.78 -5.22 -8.81
C ARG A 288 19.72 -6.05 -8.09
N LEU A 289 19.00 -6.91 -8.83
CA LEU A 289 18.01 -7.83 -8.27
C LEU A 289 18.66 -8.78 -7.25
N ASN A 290 19.74 -9.46 -7.64
CA ASN A 290 20.51 -10.35 -6.77
C ASN A 290 21.10 -9.63 -5.55
N ALA A 291 21.59 -8.40 -5.72
CA ALA A 291 22.17 -7.61 -4.63
C ALA A 291 21.16 -7.21 -3.55
N ARG A 292 19.85 -7.14 -3.87
CA ARG A 292 18.79 -6.91 -2.87
C ARG A 292 18.26 -8.19 -2.25
N SER A 293 18.32 -9.31 -2.96
CA SER A 293 17.97 -10.63 -2.41
C SER A 293 19.04 -11.18 -1.46
N GLY A 294 20.29 -10.76 -1.63
CA GLY A 294 21.34 -10.91 -0.63
C GLY A 294 21.06 -10.03 0.59
N GLY A 295 20.32 -10.56 1.57
CA GLY A 295 20.32 -9.99 2.92
C GLY A 295 21.76 -9.87 3.45
N THR A 296 22.00 -8.91 4.35
CA THR A 296 23.34 -8.63 4.91
C THR A 296 24.04 -9.92 5.29
N ASP A 297 25.29 -10.09 4.83
CA ASP A 297 26.11 -11.28 5.10
C ASP A 297 26.01 -11.70 6.57
N GLY A 298 25.94 -13.01 6.82
CA GLY A 298 25.63 -13.63 8.12
C GLY A 298 26.63 -13.36 9.27
N ALA A 299 27.46 -12.33 9.17
CA ALA A 299 28.21 -11.72 10.26
C ALA A 299 27.34 -10.79 11.14
N GLY A 300 26.13 -10.43 10.70
CA GLY A 300 25.17 -9.72 11.53
C GLY A 300 24.56 -10.63 12.59
N THR A 301 24.96 -10.48 13.86
CA THR A 301 24.23 -11.03 15.01
C THR A 301 22.85 -10.37 15.08
N GLY A 302 21.87 -10.95 14.38
CA GLY A 302 20.48 -10.55 14.50
C GLY A 302 19.99 -10.71 15.94
N PRO A 303 18.93 -10.00 16.36
CA PRO A 303 18.40 -10.09 17.70
C PRO A 303 17.65 -11.41 17.93
N SER A 304 18.38 -12.53 18.03
CA SER A 304 17.91 -13.80 18.61
C SER A 304 17.85 -13.76 20.14
N GLY A 305 18.13 -12.59 20.74
CA GLY A 305 17.88 -12.33 22.15
C GLY A 305 16.38 -12.44 22.42
N CYS A 306 16.00 -13.54 23.08
CA CYS A 306 14.63 -13.81 23.49
C CYS A 306 14.15 -12.66 24.38
N ALA A 307 12.95 -12.13 24.11
CA ALA A 307 12.37 -11.08 24.95
C ALA A 307 12.12 -11.64 26.36
N THR A 308 12.94 -11.22 27.33
CA THR A 308 12.75 -11.61 28.72
C THR A 308 11.54 -10.89 29.31
N SER A 309 10.75 -11.60 30.10
CA SER A 309 9.64 -11.01 30.84
C SER A 309 10.18 -10.03 31.90
N VAL A 310 9.74 -8.79 31.83
CA VAL A 310 9.87 -7.80 32.92
C VAL A 310 8.78 -8.02 33.98
N PRO A 311 9.03 -7.71 35.27
CA PRO A 311 10.18 -6.98 35.81
C PRO A 311 11.43 -7.84 36.07
N LEU A 312 12.60 -7.23 35.91
CA LEU A 312 13.88 -7.80 36.34
C LEU A 312 14.24 -7.23 37.72
N GLU A 313 14.09 -8.02 38.78
CA GLU A 313 14.76 -7.73 40.05
C GLU A 313 16.23 -8.18 39.95
N PRO A 314 17.21 -7.31 40.26
CA PRO A 314 18.60 -7.50 39.83
C PRO A 314 19.37 -8.67 40.47
N ASP A 315 18.84 -9.29 41.53
CA ASP A 315 19.57 -10.24 42.39
C ASP A 315 18.97 -11.65 42.47
N SER A 316 18.10 -12.05 41.52
CA SER A 316 17.61 -13.45 41.44
C SER A 316 18.54 -14.31 40.56
N PRO A 317 19.37 -15.21 41.13
CA PRO A 317 20.14 -16.15 40.32
C PRO A 317 19.20 -17.17 39.67
N ALA A 318 19.17 -17.19 38.33
CA ALA A 318 18.44 -18.22 37.58
C ALA A 318 18.93 -19.61 37.97
N GLY A 319 18.01 -20.50 38.35
CA GLY A 319 18.34 -21.88 38.68
C GLY A 319 18.87 -22.60 37.44
N ALA A 320 19.95 -23.38 37.59
CA ALA A 320 20.62 -24.07 36.48
C ALA A 320 19.80 -25.23 35.83
N THR A 321 18.49 -25.26 36.05
CA THR A 321 17.53 -26.25 35.56
C THR A 321 16.32 -25.65 34.85
N ASP A 322 16.18 -24.32 34.83
CA ASP A 322 15.13 -23.65 34.05
C ASP A 322 15.61 -23.49 32.60
N THR A 323 15.29 -24.46 31.75
CA THR A 323 15.44 -24.31 30.30
C THR A 323 14.56 -23.14 29.86
N PRO A 324 15.11 -22.07 29.24
CA PRO A 324 14.29 -21.01 28.67
C PRO A 324 13.31 -21.62 27.66
N PRO A 325 12.05 -21.14 27.55
CA PRO A 325 11.06 -21.67 26.61
C PRO A 325 11.38 -21.30 25.14
N CYS A 326 12.63 -20.94 24.85
CA CYS A 326 13.12 -20.50 23.57
C CYS A 326 14.47 -21.18 23.36
N ASP A 327 14.53 -22.02 22.31
CA ASP A 327 15.76 -22.69 21.89
C ASP A 327 16.80 -21.64 21.46
N PRO A 328 17.96 -21.53 22.14
CA PRO A 328 18.99 -20.57 21.78
C PRO A 328 19.80 -21.00 20.55
N GLU A 329 19.62 -22.22 20.05
CA GLU A 329 20.31 -22.66 18.84
C GLU A 329 19.79 -21.91 17.61
N PRO A 330 20.67 -21.25 16.82
CA PRO A 330 20.25 -20.60 15.59
C PRO A 330 19.77 -21.67 14.60
N ARG A 331 18.44 -21.75 14.42
CA ARG A 331 17.79 -22.69 13.50
C ARG A 331 18.52 -22.66 12.15
N PRO A 332 19.01 -23.81 11.62
CA PRO A 332 19.86 -23.82 10.44
C PRO A 332 19.23 -23.09 9.26
N MET A 333 19.81 -21.97 8.85
CA MET A 333 19.36 -21.24 7.68
C MET A 333 19.57 -22.12 6.45
N LYS A 334 18.47 -22.49 5.80
CA LYS A 334 18.51 -23.21 4.51
C LYS A 334 19.30 -22.34 3.52
N PRO A 335 20.25 -22.90 2.75
CA PRO A 335 21.14 -22.10 1.90
C PRO A 335 20.36 -21.33 0.82
N PRO A 336 20.91 -20.19 0.34
CA PRO A 336 20.38 -19.45 -0.80
C PRO A 336 20.05 -20.35 -1.98
N ARG A 337 18.79 -20.30 -2.44
CA ARG A 337 18.37 -21.10 -3.60
C ARG A 337 18.71 -20.39 -4.90
N THR A 338 19.29 -21.10 -5.86
CA THR A 338 19.54 -20.57 -7.20
C THR A 338 18.35 -20.86 -8.11
N GLU A 339 17.87 -19.86 -8.83
CA GLU A 339 16.81 -19.97 -9.83
C GLU A 339 17.32 -19.55 -11.21
N THR A 340 16.92 -20.26 -12.26
CA THR A 340 17.47 -20.08 -13.61
C THR A 340 16.64 -19.11 -14.43
N VAL A 341 17.24 -18.02 -14.89
CA VAL A 341 16.63 -17.05 -15.81
C VAL A 341 16.83 -17.52 -17.25
N LYS A 342 15.71 -17.84 -17.92
CA LYS A 342 15.62 -18.36 -19.30
C LYS A 342 15.46 -17.28 -20.36
N GLY A 343 15.02 -16.10 -19.96
CA GLY A 343 14.74 -14.99 -20.85
C GLY A 343 14.71 -13.67 -20.10
N ALA A 344 14.88 -12.58 -20.82
CA ALA A 344 14.67 -11.24 -20.29
C ALA A 344 14.12 -10.35 -21.42
N VAL A 345 13.07 -9.58 -21.11
CA VAL A 345 12.52 -8.57 -22.02
C VAL A 345 12.46 -7.23 -21.32
N LEU A 346 12.70 -6.16 -22.07
CA LEU A 346 12.43 -4.82 -21.57
C LEU A 346 10.91 -4.62 -21.60
N GLY A 347 10.35 -4.33 -20.44
CA GLY A 347 8.94 -4.09 -20.22
C GLY A 347 8.74 -2.95 -19.23
N LEU A 348 7.65 -3.04 -18.49
CA LEU A 348 7.21 -2.05 -17.54
C LEU A 348 6.81 -2.73 -16.23
N ALA A 349 7.11 -2.11 -15.10
CA ALA A 349 6.65 -2.56 -13.79
C ALA A 349 5.86 -1.46 -13.09
N SER A 350 4.93 -1.86 -12.21
CA SER A 350 4.24 -0.92 -11.32
C SER A 350 5.25 -0.15 -10.47
N GLY A 351 5.17 1.18 -10.51
CA GLY A 351 6.07 2.08 -9.78
C GLY A 351 5.47 3.45 -9.59
N THR A 352 6.33 4.43 -9.32
CA THR A 352 5.94 5.82 -9.09
C THR A 352 6.44 6.71 -10.23
N VAL A 353 5.53 7.49 -10.83
CA VAL A 353 5.81 8.50 -11.85
C VAL A 353 5.23 9.83 -11.35
N ASP A 354 6.07 10.85 -11.17
CA ASP A 354 5.71 12.17 -10.63
C ASP A 354 4.91 12.09 -9.32
N GLY A 355 5.34 11.23 -8.40
CA GLY A 355 4.69 11.02 -7.10
C GLY A 355 3.36 10.24 -7.15
N ARG A 356 2.94 9.74 -8.32
CA ARG A 356 1.68 9.00 -8.52
C ARG A 356 1.94 7.57 -8.97
N ARG A 357 1.00 6.65 -8.71
CA ARG A 357 1.08 5.26 -9.18
C ARG A 357 1.05 5.23 -10.71
N GLY A 358 2.00 4.50 -11.31
CA GLY A 358 2.16 4.39 -12.76
C GLY A 358 3.02 3.19 -13.13
N LEU A 359 3.58 3.24 -14.34
CA LEU A 359 4.50 2.25 -14.89
C LEU A 359 5.86 2.88 -15.18
N VAL A 360 6.91 2.23 -14.70
CA VAL A 360 8.31 2.59 -14.97
C VAL A 360 8.98 1.50 -15.81
N PRO A 361 10.00 1.82 -16.63
CA PRO A 361 10.79 0.82 -17.33
C PRO A 361 11.34 -0.25 -16.39
N ALA A 362 11.23 -1.51 -16.79
CA ALA A 362 11.70 -2.65 -16.01
C ALA A 362 12.20 -3.79 -16.90
N TRP A 363 13.18 -4.55 -16.43
CA TRP A 363 13.52 -5.84 -17.01
C TRP A 363 12.62 -6.90 -16.41
N LEU A 364 11.91 -7.62 -17.28
CA LEU A 364 11.07 -8.75 -16.91
C LEU A 364 11.86 -10.03 -17.19
N PHE A 365 12.35 -10.68 -16.14
CA PHE A 365 13.12 -11.91 -16.20
C PHE A 365 12.18 -13.12 -16.14
N GLU A 366 12.23 -13.97 -17.17
CA GLU A 366 11.52 -15.25 -17.19
C GLU A 366 12.35 -16.28 -16.41
N VAL A 367 11.81 -16.76 -15.30
CA VAL A 367 12.43 -17.74 -14.41
C VAL A 367 11.85 -19.13 -14.67
N ALA A 368 12.74 -20.11 -14.84
CA ALA A 368 12.38 -21.50 -15.09
C ALA A 368 11.50 -22.08 -13.98
N GLY A 369 10.46 -22.80 -14.38
CA GLY A 369 9.70 -23.67 -13.48
C GLY A 369 10.58 -24.79 -12.92
N LYS A 370 10.27 -25.26 -11.71
CA LYS A 370 11.02 -26.30 -11.02
C LYS A 370 10.07 -27.29 -10.35
N ASP A 371 10.46 -28.56 -10.28
CA ASP A 371 9.75 -29.62 -9.56
C ASP A 371 8.27 -29.76 -9.98
N GLY A 372 7.96 -29.52 -11.26
CA GLY A 372 6.60 -29.55 -11.83
C GLY A 372 5.81 -28.24 -11.71
N ALA A 373 6.31 -27.24 -10.97
CA ALA A 373 5.73 -25.91 -10.94
C ALA A 373 6.00 -25.15 -12.26
N PRO A 374 5.08 -24.27 -12.71
CA PRO A 374 5.31 -23.43 -13.88
C PRO A 374 6.44 -22.42 -13.67
N GLY A 375 6.99 -21.91 -14.78
CA GLY A 375 7.85 -20.73 -14.77
C GLY A 375 7.07 -19.47 -14.37
N HIS A 376 7.80 -18.46 -13.89
CA HIS A 376 7.25 -17.20 -13.41
C HIS A 376 8.11 -16.01 -13.85
N THR A 377 7.56 -14.80 -13.78
CA THR A 377 8.27 -13.56 -14.16
C THR A 377 8.67 -12.76 -12.94
N VAL A 378 9.92 -12.32 -12.88
CA VAL A 378 10.44 -11.39 -11.85
C VAL A 378 10.79 -10.07 -12.52
N ALA A 379 10.27 -8.97 -11.98
CA ALA A 379 10.50 -7.62 -12.52
C ALA A 379 11.56 -6.86 -11.74
N GLU A 380 12.47 -6.20 -12.46
CA GLU A 380 13.49 -5.30 -11.90
C GLU A 380 13.39 -3.91 -12.54
N PRO A 381 13.23 -2.81 -11.76
CA PRO A 381 13.25 -1.46 -12.31
C PRO A 381 14.54 -1.15 -13.07
N ALA A 382 14.40 -0.76 -14.34
CA ALA A 382 15.52 -0.56 -15.26
C ALA A 382 16.11 0.85 -15.22
N GLY A 383 15.57 1.76 -14.40
CA GLY A 383 16.03 3.16 -14.34
C GLY A 383 17.51 3.31 -13.98
N ALA A 384 18.23 4.16 -14.72
CA ALA A 384 19.65 4.42 -14.49
C ALA A 384 19.91 5.17 -13.17
N ALA A 385 19.06 6.15 -12.84
CA ALA A 385 18.92 6.61 -11.46
C ALA A 385 18.28 5.47 -10.66
N GLY A 386 18.96 5.02 -9.59
CA GLY A 386 18.60 3.82 -8.84
C GLY A 386 17.10 3.72 -8.55
N GLY A 387 16.49 2.60 -8.97
CA GLY A 387 15.06 2.39 -8.86
C GLY A 387 14.56 2.54 -7.42
N GLY A 388 13.32 3.00 -7.26
CA GLY A 388 12.71 3.44 -5.99
C GLY A 388 12.44 2.35 -4.94
N GLY A 389 13.34 1.39 -4.76
CA GLY A 389 13.52 0.71 -3.49
C GLY A 389 14.54 1.48 -2.65
N ALA A 390 14.29 1.62 -1.35
CA ALA A 390 15.19 2.31 -0.44
C ALA A 390 16.46 1.47 -0.12
N THR A 391 17.34 1.31 -1.11
CA THR A 391 18.75 0.99 -0.87
C THR A 391 19.49 2.32 -0.67
N PRO A 392 20.24 2.52 0.42
CA PRO A 392 21.04 3.73 0.56
C PRO A 392 22.01 3.83 -0.61
N ALA A 393 21.94 4.93 -1.36
CA ALA A 393 23.00 5.25 -2.31
C ALA A 393 24.35 5.24 -1.55
N PRO A 394 25.45 4.77 -2.17
CA PRO A 394 26.77 4.89 -1.55
C PRO A 394 26.95 6.35 -1.15
N ALA A 395 27.25 6.58 0.13
CA ALA A 395 27.18 7.91 0.73
C ALA A 395 27.94 8.91 -0.15
N PRO A 396 27.35 10.06 -0.52
CA PRO A 396 28.10 11.09 -1.20
C PRO A 396 29.34 11.42 -0.35
N LYS A 397 30.45 11.75 -0.99
CA LYS A 397 31.70 12.07 -0.27
C LYS A 397 31.56 13.30 0.62
N ASP A 398 30.53 14.10 0.37
CA ASP A 398 29.92 15.02 1.33
C ASP A 398 28.87 14.29 2.17
N GLY A 399 29.02 14.27 3.49
CA GLY A 399 28.13 13.54 4.41
C GLY A 399 26.63 13.80 4.20
N ARG A 400 25.81 12.83 4.63
CA ARG A 400 24.33 12.86 4.50
C ARG A 400 23.79 14.21 4.94
N THR A 401 22.72 14.70 4.30
CA THR A 401 22.08 15.96 4.70
C THR A 401 20.67 15.72 5.20
N VAL A 402 20.22 16.55 6.13
CA VAL A 402 18.85 16.51 6.68
C VAL A 402 18.18 17.87 6.46
N PRO A 403 16.88 17.89 6.06
CA PRO A 403 16.17 19.13 5.82
C PRO A 403 15.77 19.80 7.13
N GLY A 404 15.99 21.11 7.23
CA GLY A 404 15.34 21.93 8.25
C GLY A 404 13.83 22.05 8.01
N PHE A 405 13.05 22.27 9.07
CA PHE A 405 11.62 22.60 8.97
C PHE A 405 11.26 23.98 9.54
N SER A 406 12.11 24.56 10.40
CA SER A 406 11.94 25.94 10.90
C SER A 406 13.28 26.51 11.38
N TYR A 407 13.32 27.83 11.62
CA TYR A 407 14.48 28.48 12.25
C TYR A 407 14.06 29.55 13.28
N ALA A 408 14.96 29.79 14.24
CA ALA A 408 14.94 30.91 15.15
C ALA A 408 16.25 31.71 15.02
N GLU A 409 16.19 33.03 15.23
CA GLU A 409 17.35 33.92 15.17
C GLU A 409 17.52 34.69 16.48
N ALA A 410 18.77 34.89 16.89
CA ALA A 410 19.15 35.75 18.01
C ALA A 410 20.47 36.46 17.67
N ASP A 411 20.40 37.76 17.36
CA ASP A 411 21.51 38.56 16.83
C ASP A 411 22.16 37.93 15.58
N ARG A 412 23.32 37.28 15.76
CA ARG A 412 24.08 36.56 14.73
C ARG A 412 23.97 35.04 14.85
N LYS A 413 23.24 34.51 15.84
CA LYS A 413 22.98 33.08 15.97
C LYS A 413 21.74 32.73 15.16
N LEU A 414 21.89 31.77 14.26
CA LEU A 414 20.80 31.16 13.52
C LEU A 414 20.67 29.71 14.01
N THR A 415 19.58 29.42 14.70
CA THR A 415 19.24 28.07 15.16
C THR A 415 18.25 27.46 14.19
N VAL A 416 18.56 26.30 13.63
CA VAL A 416 17.69 25.60 12.68
C VAL A 416 17.21 24.30 13.31
N ASN A 417 15.89 24.08 13.24
CA ASN A 417 15.23 22.91 13.79
C ASN A 417 14.94 21.90 12.66
N PHE A 418 15.20 20.63 12.94
CA PHE A 418 15.15 19.54 11.97
C PHE A 418 14.80 18.23 12.67
N TRP A 419 14.42 17.22 11.90
CA TRP A 419 14.23 15.86 12.40
C TRP A 419 15.55 15.08 12.27
N GLY A 420 16.13 14.70 13.40
CA GLY A 420 17.41 13.99 13.49
C GLY A 420 17.27 12.61 14.13
N SER A 421 18.28 11.77 13.92
CA SER A 421 18.41 10.45 14.53
C SER A 421 19.35 10.52 15.74
N PRO A 422 19.06 9.84 16.87
CA PRO A 422 19.98 9.80 18.01
C PRO A 422 21.30 9.06 17.72
N CYS A 423 21.43 8.35 16.60
CA CYS A 423 22.64 7.63 16.21
C CYS A 423 23.62 8.45 15.35
N SER A 424 23.35 9.73 15.11
CA SER A 424 24.18 10.64 14.32
C SER A 424 24.53 11.89 15.11
N SER A 425 25.69 12.50 14.80
CA SER A 425 25.97 13.89 15.15
C SER A 425 25.60 14.82 13.99
N TYR A 426 25.27 16.08 14.33
CA TYR A 426 24.76 17.07 13.37
C TYR A 426 25.55 18.36 13.43
N ALA A 427 25.87 18.91 12.25
CA ALA A 427 26.56 20.19 12.11
C ALA A 427 25.87 21.08 11.06
N ALA A 428 25.53 22.31 11.44
CA ALA A 428 25.05 23.32 10.50
C ALA A 428 26.21 24.14 9.92
N SER A 429 26.11 24.46 8.64
CA SER A 429 26.93 25.47 7.97
C SER A 429 26.04 26.46 7.23
N ALA A 430 26.46 27.72 7.19
CA ALA A 430 25.76 28.81 6.52
C ALA A 430 26.64 29.41 5.41
N ARG A 431 26.02 29.82 4.30
CA ARG A 431 26.62 30.70 3.29
C ARG A 431 25.75 31.93 3.13
N GLU A 432 26.31 33.09 3.45
CA GLU A 432 25.60 34.36 3.42
C GLU A 432 25.72 35.04 2.05
N SER A 433 24.60 35.62 1.61
CA SER A 433 24.53 36.55 0.48
C SER A 433 23.84 37.84 0.92
N ALA A 434 23.61 38.77 -0.02
CA ALA A 434 22.89 40.01 0.22
C ALA A 434 21.43 39.76 0.65
N ASP A 435 20.75 38.80 0.00
CA ASP A 435 19.29 38.60 0.12
C ASP A 435 18.89 37.31 0.85
N SER A 436 19.82 36.38 1.00
CA SER A 436 19.56 35.06 1.61
C SER A 436 20.74 34.50 2.39
N VAL A 437 20.43 33.56 3.29
CA VAL A 437 21.39 32.72 3.99
C VAL A 437 21.07 31.27 3.65
N LEU A 438 21.97 30.62 2.93
CA LEU A 438 21.84 29.21 2.55
C LEU A 438 22.35 28.36 3.72
N VAL A 439 21.54 27.43 4.24
CA VAL A 439 21.93 26.54 5.34
C VAL A 439 22.03 25.10 4.87
N LYS A 440 23.08 24.39 5.32
CA LYS A 440 23.28 22.95 5.14
C LYS A 440 23.44 22.29 6.51
N ILE A 441 22.56 21.36 6.86
CA ILE A 441 22.73 20.49 8.04
C ILE A 441 23.35 19.17 7.55
N THR A 442 24.50 18.82 8.11
CA THR A 442 25.23 17.59 7.79
C THR A 442 25.04 16.58 8.92
N ASP A 443 24.56 15.40 8.57
CA ASP A 443 24.42 14.19 9.39
C ASP A 443 25.71 13.37 9.28
N THR A 444 26.29 13.01 10.43
CA THR A 444 27.45 12.12 10.52
C THR A 444 27.11 10.96 11.46
N PRO A 445 26.92 9.72 10.96
CA PRO A 445 26.62 8.57 11.81
C PRO A 445 27.75 8.30 12.82
N LEU A 446 27.38 8.10 14.08
CA LEU A 446 28.34 7.82 15.17
C LEU A 446 28.96 6.42 15.05
N GLN A 447 28.21 5.47 14.48
CA GLN A 447 28.64 4.09 14.23
C GLN A 447 28.28 3.71 12.78
N PRO A 448 29.17 3.96 11.80
CA PRO A 448 28.93 3.62 10.40
C PRO A 448 28.70 2.11 10.21
N GLY A 449 27.61 1.75 9.53
CA GLY A 449 27.24 0.35 9.26
C GLY A 449 26.38 -0.31 10.34
N GLN A 450 26.20 0.31 11.52
CA GLN A 450 25.27 -0.19 12.53
C GLN A 450 23.84 0.27 12.22
N ALA A 451 22.86 -0.63 12.38
CA ALA A 451 21.44 -0.27 12.28
C ALA A 451 21.05 0.68 13.44
N CYS A 452 20.41 1.80 13.10
CA CYS A 452 19.82 2.69 14.10
C CYS A 452 18.32 2.40 14.26
N ILE A 453 17.80 2.59 15.47
CA ILE A 453 16.36 2.60 15.73
C ILE A 453 15.66 3.65 14.85
N MET A 454 14.48 3.30 14.32
CA MET A 454 13.66 4.21 13.49
C MET A 454 12.93 5.26 14.34
N LEU A 455 13.69 6.05 15.10
CA LEU A 455 13.20 7.15 15.91
C LEU A 455 13.80 8.46 15.40
N ALA A 456 12.96 9.30 14.80
CA ALA A 456 13.28 10.69 14.52
C ALA A 456 12.93 11.54 15.74
N GLN A 457 13.87 12.33 16.22
CA GLN A 457 13.68 13.30 17.30
C GLN A 457 13.76 14.71 16.72
N GLU A 458 12.99 15.63 17.30
CA GLU A 458 13.16 17.05 17.01
C GLU A 458 14.49 17.52 17.61
N MET A 459 15.37 18.03 16.76
CA MET A 459 16.71 18.47 17.14
C MET A 459 16.95 19.88 16.59
N SER A 460 17.88 20.60 17.20
CA SER A 460 18.30 21.92 16.73
C SER A 460 19.82 22.05 16.68
N VAL A 461 20.30 22.80 15.69
CA VAL A 461 21.71 23.14 15.52
C VAL A 461 21.87 24.64 15.31
N THR A 462 22.86 25.23 15.96
CA THR A 462 23.12 26.68 15.87
C THR A 462 24.36 26.93 15.02
N VAL A 463 24.25 27.84 14.06
CA VAL A 463 25.36 28.42 13.30
C VAL A 463 25.48 29.91 13.63
N THR A 464 26.72 30.42 13.67
CA THR A 464 26.97 31.86 13.84
C THR A 464 27.21 32.50 12.48
N LEU A 465 26.42 33.51 12.16
CA LEU A 465 26.52 34.34 10.97
C LEU A 465 27.61 35.42 11.16
N GLU A 466 28.23 35.84 10.06
CA GLU A 466 29.09 37.02 10.01
C GLU A 466 28.33 38.28 10.40
N LYS A 467 27.10 38.44 9.86
CA LYS A 467 26.20 39.58 10.07
C LYS A 467 24.84 39.12 10.61
N PRO A 468 24.11 39.96 11.38
CA PRO A 468 22.75 39.63 11.82
C PRO A 468 21.83 39.29 10.64
N LEU A 469 20.85 38.40 10.82
CA LEU A 469 20.04 37.90 9.68
C LEU A 469 19.32 39.05 8.95
N GLY A 470 18.63 39.91 9.69
CA GLY A 470 17.85 41.01 9.12
C GLY A 470 16.72 40.52 8.23
N GLY A 471 16.48 41.20 7.10
CA GLY A 471 15.44 40.80 6.14
C GLY A 471 15.79 39.63 5.22
N ARG A 472 16.93 38.95 5.43
CA ARG A 472 17.43 37.91 4.53
C ARG A 472 16.68 36.59 4.72
N LYS A 473 16.35 35.92 3.61
CA LYS A 473 15.64 34.63 3.65
C LYS A 473 16.58 33.49 4.03
N VAL A 474 16.20 32.68 5.02
CA VAL A 474 16.89 31.40 5.29
C VAL A 474 16.39 30.36 4.29
N VAL A 475 17.30 29.72 3.56
CA VAL A 475 16.97 28.69 2.55
C VAL A 475 17.74 27.42 2.86
N ASP A 476 17.02 26.31 2.95
CA ASP A 476 17.60 24.99 3.14
C ASP A 476 18.20 24.49 1.82
N THR A 477 19.47 24.10 1.86
CA THR A 477 20.23 23.67 0.66
C THR A 477 19.90 22.26 0.19
N SER A 478 19.29 21.42 1.03
CA SER A 478 18.89 20.05 0.66
C SER A 478 17.58 20.02 -0.12
N THR A 479 16.69 20.97 0.15
CA THR A 479 15.35 21.09 -0.46
C THR A 479 15.21 22.26 -1.43
N GLY A 480 16.11 23.24 -1.36
CA GLY A 480 16.01 24.51 -2.08
C GLY A 480 14.89 25.44 -1.60
N LYS A 481 14.24 25.13 -0.47
CA LYS A 481 13.04 25.84 0.02
C LYS A 481 13.39 26.85 1.11
N PRO A 482 12.67 27.99 1.18
CA PRO A 482 12.78 28.89 2.31
C PRO A 482 12.23 28.22 3.58
N LEU A 483 12.96 28.34 4.69
CA LEU A 483 12.48 27.87 5.99
C LEU A 483 11.54 28.92 6.62
N PRO A 484 10.46 28.50 7.28
CA PRO A 484 9.65 29.41 8.09
C PRO A 484 10.40 29.80 9.38
N ARG A 485 10.21 31.04 9.81
CA ARG A 485 10.65 31.54 11.13
C ARG A 485 9.66 31.06 12.20
N GLN A 486 10.17 30.71 13.38
CA GLN A 486 9.36 30.47 14.59
C GLN A 486 8.81 31.76 15.19
#